data_AF-A0AA89B6T8-F1
#
_entry.id   AF-A0AA89B6T8-F1
#
_cell.length_a   1.000
_cell.length_b   1.000
_cell.length_c   1.000
_cell.angle_alpha   90.00
_cell.angle_beta   90.00
_cell.angle_gamma   90.00
#
_symmetry.space_group_name_H-M   'P 1'
#
loop_
_entity.id
_entity.type
_entity.pdbx_description
1 polymer ?
#
loop_
_entity_poly.entity_id
_entity_poly.type
_entity_poly.pdbx_seq_one_letter_code
_entity_poly.pdbx_strand_id
1 'polypeptide(L)'
;MSILSASSCTPFAANARTALSAHSSQSTSCLAAPIRWRLSAPSAGSRRCPCLVLCSSKPSGTAELVDDKHPTVAAVAASSGSGSGSDRSHSRTFLDARSEEDLLSGIRKETEAGRLPLNIARAMEELYETYRNAVLQSGNPRAKEVVLSNMAVALDRIFLDVQDHFVFPPYHKAIREPFDYYMFVQNYIRPLIDFRNSYVGNISLFHEMEQNLQQGHNIVLISNHQTEADPAVIALLLEATNPHIAENMNYVAGDRVVTDPLCKPFSRGRNLLCVYSKKHMNDDPELVEMKRRSNTKSLKEMALLLRGGSKIIWIAPSGGRDRPDPATRQWSPAPFDASSVDNMRRLVEHAGVPGHVYPLALLCYDIMPPPAQVEKEIGERRVISFHGTGVSVAPEISFDEIYTAREDPEEAKVAYTQALYDSVNQQYNVLKSAIHGKRGLEASIPAVSLSQPWL
;
A
#
# COMPACT_ATOMS: atom_id res chain seq x y z
N MET A 1 -44.68 25.85 -31.80
CA MET A 1 -45.13 25.53 -33.17
C MET A 1 -44.99 24.02 -33.38
N SER A 2 -45.77 23.46 -34.29
CA SER A 2 -45.69 22.05 -34.75
C SER A 2 -44.37 21.79 -35.53
N ILE A 3 -43.94 20.59 -35.93
CA ILE A 3 -44.66 19.36 -36.34
C ILE A 3 -43.94 18.09 -35.84
N LEU A 4 -44.69 16.98 -35.78
CA LEU A 4 -44.28 15.60 -35.50
C LEU A 4 -43.16 15.07 -36.42
N SER A 5 -42.43 14.06 -35.95
CA SER A 5 -42.40 12.75 -36.64
C SER A 5 -41.94 11.64 -35.69
N ALA A 6 -42.48 10.43 -35.85
CA ALA A 6 -42.05 9.22 -35.16
C ALA A 6 -42.11 8.04 -36.14
N SER A 7 -41.21 7.06 -36.00
CA SER A 7 -41.40 5.72 -36.56
C SER A 7 -40.54 4.70 -35.83
N SER A 8 -41.19 3.68 -35.29
CA SER A 8 -40.58 2.43 -34.81
C SER A 8 -40.69 1.35 -35.89
N CYS A 9 -39.89 0.28 -35.78
CA CYS A 9 -40.36 -1.13 -35.77
C CYS A 9 -39.32 -2.16 -36.26
N THR A 10 -38.81 -2.95 -35.30
CA THR A 10 -38.61 -4.42 -35.35
C THR A 10 -37.56 -5.05 -36.30
N PRO A 11 -37.08 -6.28 -36.00
CA PRO A 11 -35.85 -6.83 -36.57
C PRO A 11 -36.08 -7.82 -37.72
N PHE A 12 -34.98 -8.25 -38.35
CA PHE A 12 -34.91 -9.45 -39.18
C PHE A 12 -33.88 -10.46 -38.64
N ALA A 13 -34.10 -11.75 -38.92
CA ALA A 13 -33.30 -12.86 -38.41
C ALA A 13 -32.90 -13.85 -39.52
N ALA A 14 -31.91 -14.70 -39.22
CA ALA A 14 -31.35 -15.77 -40.07
C ALA A 14 -30.60 -15.26 -41.34
N ASN A 15 -29.54 -15.92 -41.82
CA ASN A 15 -29.20 -17.34 -41.74
C ASN A 15 -27.72 -17.62 -41.47
N ALA A 16 -27.43 -18.83 -41.00
CA ALA A 16 -26.07 -19.37 -40.95
C ALA A 16 -25.66 -19.99 -42.30
N ARG A 17 -24.35 -19.95 -42.61
CA ARG A 17 -23.69 -20.96 -43.46
C ARG A 17 -22.33 -21.33 -42.89
N THR A 18 -22.12 -22.62 -42.73
CA THR A 18 -20.84 -23.23 -42.42
C THR A 18 -19.93 -23.25 -43.65
N ALA A 19 -18.62 -23.13 -43.44
CA ALA A 19 -17.61 -23.56 -44.38
C ALA A 19 -16.55 -24.34 -43.59
N LEU A 20 -16.43 -25.64 -43.85
CA LEU A 20 -15.28 -26.42 -43.38
C LEU A 20 -14.14 -26.27 -44.38
N SER A 21 -12.92 -26.10 -43.88
CA SER A 21 -11.73 -26.58 -44.56
C SER A 21 -10.90 -27.40 -43.56
N ALA A 22 -10.44 -28.56 -43.98
CA ALA A 22 -9.67 -29.47 -43.15
C ALA A 22 -8.41 -29.88 -43.89
N HIS A 23 -7.25 -29.57 -43.32
CA HIS A 23 -5.99 -30.16 -43.73
C HIS A 23 -5.22 -30.65 -42.51
N SER A 24 -5.08 -31.98 -42.45
CA SER A 24 -3.91 -32.62 -41.86
C SER A 24 -2.75 -32.53 -42.88
N SER A 25 -1.51 -32.94 -42.61
CA SER A 25 -0.95 -33.75 -41.51
C SER A 25 0.58 -33.46 -41.40
N GLN A 26 1.29 -34.23 -40.57
CA GLN A 26 2.76 -34.23 -40.36
C GLN A 26 3.21 -33.07 -39.45
N SER A 27 3.74 -33.27 -38.23
CA SER A 27 4.45 -34.41 -37.61
C SER A 27 5.89 -34.62 -38.08
N THR A 28 6.80 -33.82 -37.55
CA THR A 28 8.23 -34.13 -37.45
C THR A 28 8.71 -33.94 -36.01
N SER A 29 9.33 -34.98 -35.44
CA SER A 29 9.83 -34.98 -34.06
C SER A 29 11.29 -34.55 -34.01
N CYS A 30 11.58 -33.41 -33.40
CA CYS A 30 12.96 -32.99 -33.12
C CYS A 30 13.40 -33.54 -31.75
N LEU A 31 14.33 -34.50 -31.76
CA LEU A 31 14.89 -35.09 -30.55
C LEU A 31 15.82 -34.09 -29.83
N ALA A 32 15.65 -33.96 -28.51
CA ALA A 32 16.57 -33.19 -27.68
C ALA A 32 17.90 -33.93 -27.52
N ALA A 33 19.02 -33.23 -27.78
CA ALA A 33 20.37 -33.71 -27.52
C ALA A 33 20.96 -32.99 -26.28
N PRO A 34 21.65 -33.68 -25.36
CA PRO A 34 22.10 -33.08 -24.11
C PRO A 34 23.34 -32.19 -24.31
N ILE A 35 23.25 -30.94 -23.86
CA ILE A 35 24.40 -30.02 -23.84
C ILE A 35 25.38 -30.48 -22.75
N ARG A 36 26.51 -31.07 -23.18
CA ARG A 36 27.63 -31.41 -22.28
C ARG A 36 28.28 -30.14 -21.74
N TRP A 37 28.19 -29.94 -20.42
CA TRP A 37 29.04 -29.00 -19.72
C TRP A 37 30.52 -29.41 -19.89
N ARG A 38 31.36 -28.50 -20.37
CA ARG A 38 32.82 -28.63 -20.36
C ARG A 38 33.39 -27.66 -19.32
N LEU A 39 33.89 -28.21 -18.21
CA LEU A 39 34.72 -27.48 -17.27
C LEU A 39 36.08 -27.19 -17.94
N SER A 40 36.44 -25.91 -18.03
CA SER A 40 37.75 -25.44 -18.50
C SER A 40 38.40 -24.65 -17.37
N ALA A 41 39.50 -25.17 -16.81
CA ALA A 41 40.20 -24.52 -15.71
C ALA A 41 41.05 -23.32 -16.20
N PRO A 42 41.11 -22.20 -15.47
CA PRO A 42 42.02 -21.10 -15.77
C PRO A 42 43.44 -21.45 -15.34
N SER A 43 44.35 -21.63 -16.30
CA SER A 43 45.78 -21.81 -16.06
C SER A 43 46.44 -20.49 -15.62
N ALA A 44 47.27 -20.53 -14.58
CA ALA A 44 48.02 -19.35 -14.12
C ALA A 44 48.99 -18.81 -15.20
N GLY A 45 48.86 -17.53 -15.56
CA GLY A 45 49.66 -16.88 -16.60
C GLY A 45 50.31 -15.58 -16.12
N SER A 46 51.52 -15.66 -15.55
CA SER A 46 52.27 -14.47 -15.14
C SER A 46 52.87 -13.74 -16.35
N ARG A 47 52.59 -12.44 -16.49
CA ARG A 47 53.42 -11.49 -17.25
C ARG A 47 53.60 -10.18 -16.49
N ARG A 48 54.83 -9.67 -16.51
CA ARG A 48 55.27 -8.43 -15.86
C ARG A 48 55.23 -7.28 -16.88
N CYS A 49 54.95 -6.06 -16.41
CA CYS A 49 55.40 -4.82 -17.07
C CYS A 49 56.41 -4.09 -16.15
N PRO A 50 57.53 -3.56 -16.68
CA PRO A 50 58.59 -2.90 -15.89
C PRO A 50 58.49 -1.35 -15.85
N CYS A 51 59.37 -0.72 -15.05
CA CYS A 51 59.60 0.74 -14.89
C CYS A 51 58.47 1.50 -14.13
N LEU A 52 58.62 2.11 -12.94
CA LEU A 52 59.78 2.56 -12.11
C LEU A 52 60.68 3.60 -12.79
N VAL A 53 61.16 4.72 -12.18
CA VAL A 53 61.05 5.36 -10.83
C VAL A 53 60.72 6.88 -11.05
N LEU A 54 60.67 7.88 -10.13
CA LEU A 54 61.03 8.16 -8.71
C LEU A 54 59.73 8.43 -7.87
N CYS A 55 59.61 8.91 -6.61
CA CYS A 55 60.35 9.72 -5.61
C CYS A 55 60.45 11.25 -5.91
N SER A 56 60.42 12.21 -4.97
CA SER A 56 60.31 12.26 -3.49
C SER A 56 59.65 13.61 -3.06
N SER A 57 58.97 13.80 -1.93
CA SER A 57 59.60 13.96 -0.59
C SER A 57 58.57 14.27 0.52
N LYS A 58 58.96 14.05 1.79
CA LYS A 58 58.26 14.56 3.00
C LYS A 58 58.85 15.91 3.42
N PRO A 59 58.15 16.68 4.27
CA PRO A 59 58.72 16.92 5.60
C PRO A 59 57.79 16.50 6.76
N SER A 60 58.32 16.57 7.98
CA SER A 60 57.64 16.25 9.24
C SER A 60 57.06 17.51 9.89
N GLY A 61 55.86 17.42 10.46
CA GLY A 61 55.22 18.47 11.27
C GLY A 61 54.52 17.84 12.48
N THR A 62 54.70 18.45 13.65
CA THR A 62 54.23 17.99 14.97
C THR A 62 52.72 17.78 15.05
N ALA A 63 52.29 16.81 15.86
CA ALA A 63 50.89 16.62 16.22
C ALA A 63 50.44 17.60 17.31
N GLU A 64 49.21 18.09 17.21
CA GLU A 64 48.45 18.71 18.30
C GLU A 64 47.02 18.16 18.24
N LEU A 65 46.40 17.93 19.40
CA LEU A 65 45.08 17.29 19.52
C LEU A 65 44.00 18.36 19.61
N VAL A 66 42.97 18.25 18.77
CA VAL A 66 41.74 19.06 18.86
C VAL A 66 40.54 18.12 19.01
N ASP A 67 39.70 18.42 20.00
CA ASP A 67 38.56 17.61 20.47
C ASP A 67 37.25 18.19 19.89
N ASP A 68 36.81 17.66 18.75
CA ASP A 68 35.63 18.17 18.03
C ASP A 68 34.31 17.73 18.71
N LYS A 69 33.78 18.64 19.53
CA LYS A 69 32.54 18.45 20.29
C LYS A 69 31.30 18.56 19.40
N HIS A 70 30.34 17.68 19.64
CA HIS A 70 28.99 17.78 19.06
C HIS A 70 28.34 19.14 19.36
N PRO A 71 27.70 19.80 18.38
CA PRO A 71 27.02 21.07 18.59
C PRO A 71 25.67 20.86 19.32
N THR A 72 25.67 21.02 20.64
CA THR A 72 24.45 21.19 21.43
C THR A 72 23.76 22.50 21.04
N VAL A 73 22.59 22.42 20.41
CA VAL A 73 21.77 23.61 20.13
C VAL A 73 21.24 24.19 21.44
N ALA A 74 21.48 25.48 21.67
CA ALA A 74 21.16 26.13 22.94
C ALA A 74 19.63 26.30 23.13
N ALA A 75 19.14 25.96 24.33
CA ALA A 75 17.78 26.28 24.73
C ALA A 75 17.65 27.78 25.04
N VAL A 76 16.80 28.49 24.29
CA VAL A 76 16.48 29.90 24.56
C VAL A 76 15.40 29.95 25.63
N ALA A 77 15.78 30.29 26.87
CA ALA A 77 14.84 30.48 27.96
C ALA A 77 14.12 31.84 27.82
N ALA A 78 12.79 31.80 27.65
CA ALA A 78 11.91 32.95 27.79
C ALA A 78 10.90 32.66 28.91
N SER A 79 10.90 33.48 29.97
CA SER A 79 10.16 33.17 31.20
C SER A 79 8.78 33.83 31.28
N SER A 80 7.88 33.16 32.01
CA SER A 80 6.72 33.74 32.70
C SER A 80 5.69 34.52 31.86
N GLY A 81 4.83 33.78 31.16
CA GLY A 81 3.41 34.12 31.04
C GLY A 81 2.59 33.14 31.90
N SER A 82 2.15 33.55 33.09
CA SER A 82 1.54 32.64 34.08
C SER A 82 0.06 32.35 33.80
N GLY A 83 -0.23 31.54 32.78
CA GLY A 83 -1.52 30.88 32.60
C GLY A 83 -1.55 29.51 33.28
N SER A 84 -2.61 29.19 34.02
CA SER A 84 -2.75 27.91 34.74
C SER A 84 -3.12 26.74 33.81
N GLY A 85 -2.20 26.39 32.92
CA GLY A 85 -2.24 25.12 32.19
C GLY A 85 -2.07 23.95 33.15
N SER A 86 -3.19 23.42 33.65
CA SER A 86 -3.19 22.12 34.32
C SER A 86 -2.62 21.07 33.35
N ASP A 87 -1.73 20.22 33.83
CA ASP A 87 -1.20 19.10 33.05
C ASP A 87 -2.33 18.07 32.81
N ARG A 88 -3.07 18.24 31.71
CA ARG A 88 -4.30 17.48 31.42
C ARG A 88 -3.94 16.10 30.91
N SER A 89 -3.57 15.22 31.83
CA SER A 89 -3.53 13.76 31.61
C SER A 89 -4.69 13.33 30.72
N HIS A 90 -4.36 12.67 29.62
CA HIS A 90 -5.31 12.19 28.62
C HIS A 90 -6.48 11.42 29.28
N SER A 91 -7.71 11.75 28.89
CA SER A 91 -8.90 11.23 29.57
C SER A 91 -9.20 9.81 29.12
N ARG A 92 -9.07 8.86 30.05
CA ARG A 92 -9.30 7.42 29.83
C ARG A 92 -10.77 7.01 29.62
N THR A 93 -11.65 7.99 29.34
CA THR A 93 -13.10 7.87 29.22
C THR A 93 -13.54 6.66 28.40
N PHE A 94 -12.84 6.35 27.30
CA PHE A 94 -13.16 5.24 26.41
C PHE A 94 -12.57 3.89 26.86
N LEU A 95 -11.41 3.87 27.52
CA LEU A 95 -10.79 2.63 28.05
C LEU A 95 -11.48 2.12 29.32
N ASP A 96 -12.14 3.01 30.06
CA ASP A 96 -12.85 2.67 31.29
C ASP A 96 -14.30 2.22 31.04
N ALA A 97 -14.78 2.32 29.79
CA ALA A 97 -16.10 1.85 29.35
C ALA A 97 -16.27 0.33 29.47
N ARG A 98 -17.48 -0.14 29.84
CA ARG A 98 -17.82 -1.57 30.01
C ARG A 98 -19.05 -1.99 29.18
N SER A 99 -19.66 -1.06 28.46
CA SER A 99 -20.84 -1.25 27.63
C SER A 99 -20.83 -0.32 26.40
N GLU A 100 -21.77 -0.55 25.47
CA GLU A 100 -22.07 0.38 24.37
C GLU A 100 -22.51 1.76 24.89
N GLU A 101 -23.33 1.78 25.94
CA GLU A 101 -23.85 3.02 26.53
C GLU A 101 -22.74 3.88 27.15
N ASP A 102 -21.72 3.25 27.76
CA ASP A 102 -20.53 3.94 28.27
C ASP A 102 -19.74 4.61 27.14
N LEU A 103 -19.51 3.92 26.01
CA LEU A 103 -18.77 4.47 24.87
C LEU A 103 -19.49 5.67 24.27
N LEU A 104 -20.79 5.53 23.97
CA LEU A 104 -21.59 6.60 23.37
C LEU A 104 -21.79 7.78 24.34
N SER A 105 -21.93 7.51 25.64
CA SER A 105 -21.94 8.56 26.67
C SER A 105 -20.58 9.22 26.86
N GLY A 106 -19.49 8.48 26.63
CA GLY A 106 -18.13 9.00 26.55
C GLY A 106 -17.97 10.03 25.44
N ILE A 107 -18.44 9.73 24.22
CA ILE A 107 -18.43 10.68 23.09
C ILE A 107 -19.15 11.98 23.49
N ARG A 108 -20.41 11.88 23.95
CA ARG A 108 -21.22 13.03 24.38
C ARG A 108 -20.50 13.87 25.45
N LYS A 109 -19.99 13.23 26.51
CA LYS A 109 -19.29 13.87 27.63
C LYS A 109 -18.02 14.61 27.18
N GLU A 110 -17.23 14.05 26.26
CA GLU A 110 -16.03 14.71 25.75
C GLU A 110 -16.36 15.90 24.83
N THR A 111 -17.48 15.84 24.10
CA THR A 111 -18.00 16.96 23.30
C THR A 111 -18.60 18.07 24.16
N GLU A 112 -19.42 17.73 25.16
CA GLU A 112 -19.98 18.67 26.15
C GLU A 112 -18.86 19.38 26.95
N ALA A 113 -17.77 18.66 27.26
CA ALA A 113 -16.58 19.23 27.89
C ALA A 113 -15.71 20.10 26.94
N GLY A 114 -16.12 20.28 25.68
CA GLY A 114 -15.40 21.05 24.66
C GLY A 114 -14.07 20.44 24.22
N ARG A 115 -13.84 19.14 24.46
CA ARG A 115 -12.59 18.44 24.14
C ARG A 115 -12.64 17.64 22.84
N LEU A 116 -13.85 17.27 22.39
CA LEU A 116 -14.08 16.52 21.14
C LEU A 116 -14.97 17.33 20.19
N PRO A 117 -14.46 17.80 19.02
CA PRO A 117 -15.25 18.54 18.04
C PRO A 117 -16.47 17.77 17.52
N LEU A 118 -17.60 18.46 17.34
CA LEU A 118 -18.90 17.85 17.01
C LEU A 118 -18.91 17.03 15.70
N ASN A 119 -18.10 17.41 14.71
CA ASN A 119 -17.96 16.65 13.47
C ASN A 119 -17.21 15.32 13.70
N ILE A 120 -16.15 15.34 14.51
CA ILE A 120 -15.40 14.12 14.87
C ILE A 120 -16.24 13.22 15.78
N ALA A 121 -17.00 13.80 16.72
CA ALA A 121 -17.93 13.09 17.59
C ALA A 121 -18.97 12.28 16.80
N ARG A 122 -19.64 12.90 15.81
CA ARG A 122 -20.58 12.21 14.91
C ARG A 122 -19.89 11.11 14.09
N ALA A 123 -18.71 11.40 13.55
CA ALA A 123 -17.94 10.40 12.80
C ALA A 123 -17.49 9.22 13.68
N MET A 124 -17.25 9.43 14.98
CA MET A 124 -16.97 8.39 15.97
C MET A 124 -18.20 7.54 16.30
N GLU A 125 -19.39 8.14 16.40
CA GLU A 125 -20.67 7.42 16.54
C GLU A 125 -20.96 6.57 15.28
N GLU A 126 -20.84 7.15 14.08
CA GLU A 126 -21.03 6.42 12.81
C GLU A 126 -20.01 5.28 12.62
N LEU A 127 -18.74 5.50 12.98
CA LEU A 127 -17.70 4.46 12.95
C LEU A 127 -18.05 3.31 13.89
N TYR A 128 -18.50 3.62 15.12
CA TYR A 128 -18.95 2.62 16.08
C TYR A 128 -20.11 1.79 15.52
N GLU A 129 -21.15 2.43 14.98
CA GLU A 129 -22.32 1.71 14.44
C GLU A 129 -21.94 0.79 13.30
N THR A 130 -21.20 1.28 12.29
CA THR A 130 -20.87 0.44 11.12
C THR A 130 -19.90 -0.69 11.48
N TYR A 131 -18.94 -0.44 12.39
CA TYR A 131 -18.00 -1.48 12.84
C TYR A 131 -18.72 -2.56 13.66
N ARG A 132 -19.58 -2.15 14.60
CA ARG A 132 -20.44 -3.06 15.38
C ARG A 132 -21.26 -3.94 14.44
N ASN A 133 -21.94 -3.33 13.47
CA ASN A 133 -22.83 -4.05 12.57
C ASN A 133 -22.06 -5.06 11.71
N ALA A 134 -20.89 -4.70 11.17
CA ALA A 134 -20.02 -5.61 10.42
C ALA A 134 -19.53 -6.81 11.27
N VAL A 135 -19.00 -6.55 12.47
CA VAL A 135 -18.48 -7.61 13.35
C VAL A 135 -19.60 -8.52 13.86
N LEU A 136 -20.82 -8.01 14.09
CA LEU A 136 -22.00 -8.85 14.38
C LEU A 136 -22.41 -9.71 13.17
N GLN A 137 -22.38 -9.15 11.95
CA GLN A 137 -22.72 -9.87 10.72
C GLN A 137 -21.75 -11.02 10.38
N SER A 138 -20.51 -10.96 10.87
CA SER A 138 -19.53 -12.07 10.75
C SER A 138 -19.95 -13.40 11.40
N GLY A 139 -20.96 -13.37 12.29
CA GLY A 139 -21.35 -14.54 13.08
C GLY A 139 -20.33 -14.96 14.15
N ASN A 140 -19.29 -14.16 14.41
CA ASN A 140 -18.30 -14.41 15.45
C ASN A 140 -18.98 -14.53 16.84
N PRO A 141 -18.83 -15.65 17.57
CA PRO A 141 -19.51 -15.86 18.85
C PRO A 141 -19.09 -14.85 19.94
N ARG A 142 -17.91 -14.23 19.80
CA ARG A 142 -17.39 -13.18 20.69
C ARG A 142 -17.60 -11.76 20.14
N ALA A 143 -18.40 -11.57 19.10
CA ALA A 143 -18.56 -10.29 18.40
C ALA A 143 -18.81 -9.09 19.34
N LYS A 144 -19.65 -9.24 20.38
CA LYS A 144 -19.90 -8.16 21.35
C LYS A 144 -18.64 -7.74 22.14
N GLU A 145 -17.82 -8.69 22.55
CA GLU A 145 -16.55 -8.44 23.25
C GLU A 145 -15.53 -7.79 22.31
N VAL A 146 -15.44 -8.29 21.08
CA VAL A 146 -14.55 -7.77 20.04
C VAL A 146 -14.90 -6.32 19.69
N VAL A 147 -16.20 -6.00 19.53
CA VAL A 147 -16.67 -4.63 19.29
C VAL A 147 -16.32 -3.72 20.46
N LEU A 148 -16.67 -4.09 21.70
CA LEU A 148 -16.40 -3.26 22.87
C LEU A 148 -14.89 -3.01 23.03
N SER A 149 -14.07 -4.06 22.94
CA SER A 149 -12.62 -3.97 23.09
C SER A 149 -11.97 -3.11 22.00
N ASN A 150 -12.27 -3.38 20.73
CA ASN A 150 -11.62 -2.69 19.62
C ASN A 150 -12.11 -1.24 19.47
N MET A 151 -13.39 -0.97 19.73
CA MET A 151 -13.90 0.40 19.70
C MET A 151 -13.47 1.23 20.91
N ALA A 152 -13.39 0.66 22.13
CA ALA A 152 -12.83 1.36 23.28
C ALA A 152 -11.42 1.90 22.99
N VAL A 153 -10.56 1.06 22.41
CA VAL A 153 -9.19 1.45 22.02
C VAL A 153 -9.19 2.39 20.81
N ALA A 154 -10.00 2.15 19.77
CA ALA A 154 -10.05 3.03 18.60
C ALA A 154 -10.51 4.45 18.96
N LEU A 155 -11.60 4.58 19.73
CA LEU A 155 -12.14 5.88 20.14
C LEU A 155 -11.18 6.62 21.09
N ASP A 156 -10.52 5.91 22.01
CA ASP A 156 -9.44 6.44 22.85
C ASP A 156 -8.28 7.01 22.02
N ARG A 157 -7.78 6.24 21.03
CA ARG A 157 -6.65 6.65 20.19
C ARG A 157 -7.01 7.78 19.21
N ILE A 158 -8.25 7.83 18.71
CA ILE A 158 -8.76 8.96 17.90
C ILE A 158 -8.85 10.21 18.77
N PHE A 159 -9.42 10.11 19.97
CA PHE A 159 -9.52 11.23 20.90
C PHE A 159 -8.15 11.73 21.35
N LEU A 160 -7.17 10.85 21.57
CA LEU A 160 -5.79 11.24 21.84
C LEU A 160 -5.20 12.10 20.72
N ASP A 161 -5.43 11.76 19.45
CA ASP A 161 -4.90 12.53 18.30
C ASP A 161 -5.64 13.87 18.09
N VAL A 162 -6.89 13.98 18.56
CA VAL A 162 -7.63 15.25 18.65
C VAL A 162 -7.06 16.16 19.75
N GLN A 163 -6.55 15.59 20.85
CA GLN A 163 -5.91 16.34 21.95
C GLN A 163 -4.44 16.69 21.68
N ASP A 164 -3.69 15.77 21.07
CA ASP A 164 -2.26 15.86 20.75
C ASP A 164 -2.04 15.43 19.29
N HIS A 165 -2.02 16.43 18.39
CA HIS A 165 -2.06 16.19 16.95
C HIS A 165 -0.72 15.65 16.42
N PHE A 166 -0.63 14.33 16.25
CA PHE A 166 0.59 13.69 15.74
C PHE A 166 0.92 14.16 14.31
N VAL A 167 2.10 14.75 14.11
CA VAL A 167 2.55 15.21 12.78
C VAL A 167 3.42 14.13 12.14
N PHE A 168 2.99 13.63 10.97
CA PHE A 168 3.75 12.61 10.24
C PHE A 168 5.02 13.19 9.60
N PRO A 169 6.20 12.58 9.82
CA PRO A 169 7.42 12.91 9.08
C PRO A 169 7.35 12.41 7.61
N PRO A 170 8.25 12.89 6.71
CA PRO A 170 8.29 12.46 5.30
C PRO A 170 8.49 10.96 5.12
N TYR A 171 9.26 10.34 6.03
CA TYR A 171 9.30 8.89 6.24
C TYR A 171 8.95 8.60 7.71
N HIS A 172 7.88 7.84 7.92
CA HIS A 172 7.34 7.44 9.21
C HIS A 172 7.56 5.93 9.43
N LYS A 173 7.90 5.53 10.66
CA LYS A 173 8.04 4.13 11.08
C LYS A 173 6.89 3.74 11.99
N ALA A 174 6.41 2.51 11.88
CA ALA A 174 5.33 2.00 12.71
C ALA A 174 5.64 2.16 14.21
N ILE A 175 4.76 2.81 14.95
CA ILE A 175 4.92 3.00 16.40
C ILE A 175 4.51 1.71 17.11
N ARG A 176 5.49 1.03 17.73
CA ARG A 176 5.30 -0.23 18.46
C ARG A 176 5.23 -0.05 19.99
N GLU A 177 5.78 1.04 20.51
CA GLU A 177 5.90 1.33 21.95
C GLU A 177 5.65 2.82 22.24
N PRO A 178 5.13 3.22 23.42
CA PRO A 178 4.63 2.39 24.53
C PRO A 178 3.21 1.84 24.29
N PHE A 179 2.70 1.96 23.07
CA PHE A 179 1.46 1.38 22.60
C PHE A 179 1.69 0.86 21.18
N ASP A 180 1.41 -0.43 20.96
CA ASP A 180 1.62 -1.04 19.65
C ASP A 180 0.48 -0.67 18.68
N TYR A 181 0.68 0.40 17.92
CA TYR A 181 -0.26 0.82 16.89
C TYR A 181 -0.34 -0.18 15.74
N TYR A 182 0.69 -0.97 15.44
CA TYR A 182 0.61 -2.02 14.41
C TYR A 182 -0.36 -3.13 14.86
N MET A 183 -0.17 -3.67 16.07
CA MET A 183 -1.04 -4.72 16.61
C MET A 183 -2.47 -4.23 16.88
N PHE A 184 -2.65 -2.97 17.29
CA PHE A 184 -3.97 -2.33 17.33
C PHE A 184 -4.69 -2.43 15.97
N VAL A 185 -4.03 -2.09 14.86
CA VAL A 185 -4.64 -2.14 13.53
C VAL A 185 -4.88 -3.58 13.06
N GLN A 186 -3.93 -4.50 13.28
CA GLN A 186 -4.14 -5.92 12.98
C GLN A 186 -5.40 -6.44 13.70
N ASN A 187 -5.52 -6.16 15.01
CA ASN A 187 -6.65 -6.61 15.82
C ASN A 187 -7.98 -5.93 15.46
N TYR A 188 -7.96 -4.67 15.03
CA TYR A 188 -9.16 -3.94 14.60
C TYR A 188 -9.70 -4.46 13.27
N ILE A 189 -8.83 -4.72 12.28
CA ILE A 189 -9.24 -5.13 10.92
C ILE A 189 -9.49 -6.64 10.80
N ARG A 190 -8.80 -7.48 11.58
CA ARG A 190 -8.98 -8.96 11.59
C ARG A 190 -10.44 -9.44 11.62
N PRO A 191 -11.35 -8.95 12.50
CA PRO A 191 -12.73 -9.43 12.55
C PRO A 191 -13.63 -8.96 11.38
N LEU A 192 -13.08 -8.19 10.43
CA LEU A 192 -13.76 -7.76 9.20
C LEU A 192 -13.41 -8.65 7.99
N ILE A 193 -12.33 -9.44 8.07
CA ILE A 193 -11.89 -10.33 7.01
C ILE A 193 -12.56 -11.70 7.16
N ASP A 194 -13.31 -12.13 6.16
CA ASP A 194 -13.76 -13.53 6.05
C ASP A 194 -12.62 -14.39 5.50
N PHE A 195 -11.71 -14.79 6.39
CA PHE A 195 -10.57 -15.65 6.06
C PHE A 195 -10.96 -16.97 5.35
N ARG A 196 -12.21 -17.45 5.47
CA ARG A 196 -12.67 -18.65 4.74
C ARG A 196 -12.95 -18.37 3.27
N ASN A 197 -13.27 -17.12 2.94
CA ASN A 197 -13.51 -16.63 1.59
C ASN A 197 -12.42 -15.63 1.12
N SER A 198 -11.29 -15.56 1.82
CA SER A 198 -10.09 -14.83 1.40
C SER A 198 -9.08 -15.75 0.69
N TYR A 199 -8.20 -15.20 -0.15
CA TYR A 199 -7.20 -15.95 -0.92
C TYR A 199 -5.88 -15.19 -1.12
N VAL A 200 -4.76 -15.92 -1.16
CA VAL A 200 -3.45 -15.41 -1.59
C VAL A 200 -3.04 -16.05 -2.92
N GLY A 201 -2.81 -15.21 -3.93
CA GLY A 201 -2.29 -15.60 -5.24
C GLY A 201 -0.76 -15.65 -5.28
N ASN A 202 -0.22 -16.77 -5.77
CA ASN A 202 1.21 -17.04 -5.98
C ASN A 202 2.07 -16.84 -4.71
N ILE A 203 1.69 -17.46 -3.59
CA ILE A 203 2.38 -17.37 -2.29
C ILE A 203 3.90 -17.61 -2.37
N SER A 204 4.36 -18.46 -3.29
CA SER A 204 5.78 -18.74 -3.55
C SER A 204 6.60 -17.48 -3.91
N LEU A 205 6.00 -16.50 -4.59
CA LEU A 205 6.67 -15.26 -4.96
C LEU A 205 6.90 -14.33 -3.76
N PHE A 206 6.04 -14.38 -2.73
CA PHE A 206 6.31 -13.64 -1.48
C PHE A 206 7.50 -14.23 -0.72
N HIS A 207 7.70 -15.56 -0.77
CA HIS A 207 8.91 -16.19 -0.22
C HIS A 207 10.17 -15.86 -1.04
N GLU A 208 10.08 -15.76 -2.37
CA GLU A 208 11.16 -15.26 -3.23
C GLU A 208 11.53 -13.81 -2.88
N MET A 209 10.55 -12.93 -2.67
CA MET A 209 10.78 -11.55 -2.23
C MET A 209 11.49 -11.49 -0.88
N GLU A 210 11.17 -12.36 0.08
CA GLU A 210 11.89 -12.44 1.36
C GLU A 210 13.34 -12.92 1.17
N GLN A 211 13.62 -13.83 0.24
CA GLN A 211 15.00 -14.22 -0.11
C GLN A 211 15.77 -13.06 -0.77
N ASN A 212 15.14 -12.30 -1.66
CA ASN A 212 15.74 -11.13 -2.30
C ASN A 212 16.00 -10.01 -1.28
N LEU A 213 15.08 -9.76 -0.35
CA LEU A 213 15.28 -8.83 0.77
C LEU A 213 16.43 -9.24 1.68
N GLN A 214 16.58 -10.54 1.97
CA GLN A 214 17.71 -11.09 2.75
C GLN A 214 19.05 -10.96 2.03
N GLN A 215 19.08 -11.01 0.70
CA GLN A 215 20.26 -10.74 -0.13
C GLN A 215 20.64 -9.26 -0.22
N GLY A 216 19.84 -8.36 0.37
CA GLY A 216 20.07 -6.91 0.33
C GLY A 216 19.28 -6.18 -0.74
N HIS A 217 18.50 -6.87 -1.58
CA HIS A 217 17.82 -6.24 -2.71
C HIS A 217 16.62 -5.39 -2.26
N ASN A 218 16.13 -4.53 -3.15
CA ASN A 218 14.91 -3.76 -2.98
C ASN A 218 13.73 -4.40 -3.73
N ILE A 219 12.52 -4.27 -3.20
CA ILE A 219 11.27 -4.76 -3.79
C ILE A 219 10.30 -3.58 -3.92
N VAL A 220 9.76 -3.34 -5.11
CA VAL A 220 8.65 -2.40 -5.33
C VAL A 220 7.42 -3.18 -5.81
N LEU A 221 6.34 -3.02 -5.07
CA LEU A 221 5.03 -3.60 -5.36
C LEU A 221 4.16 -2.53 -6.03
N ILE A 222 3.93 -2.68 -7.33
CA ILE A 222 3.09 -1.80 -8.14
C ILE A 222 1.65 -2.32 -8.07
N SER A 223 0.76 -1.55 -7.44
CA SER A 223 -0.52 -2.07 -6.97
C SER A 223 -1.73 -1.25 -7.45
N ASN A 224 -2.91 -1.88 -7.49
CA ASN A 224 -4.17 -1.13 -7.30
C ASN A 224 -4.38 -0.82 -5.81
N HIS A 225 -5.42 -0.06 -5.46
CA HIS A 225 -5.69 0.38 -4.09
C HIS A 225 -7.19 0.48 -3.91
N GLN A 226 -7.76 -0.03 -2.82
CA GLN A 226 -9.20 -0.16 -2.67
C GLN A 226 -9.73 0.51 -1.40
N THR A 227 -9.07 0.34 -0.26
CA THR A 227 -9.52 0.83 1.04
C THR A 227 -8.41 1.55 1.80
N GLU A 228 -8.77 2.32 2.83
CA GLU A 228 -7.76 2.87 3.77
C GLU A 228 -7.13 1.76 4.64
N ALA A 229 -7.72 0.56 4.66
CA ALA A 229 -7.27 -0.62 5.39
C ALA A 229 -6.34 -1.55 4.58
N ASP A 230 -6.01 -1.24 3.32
CA ASP A 230 -5.17 -2.10 2.46
C ASP A 230 -3.84 -2.55 3.12
N PRO A 231 -3.10 -1.69 3.85
CA PRO A 231 -1.89 -2.11 4.58
C PRO A 231 -2.16 -3.18 5.65
N ALA A 232 -3.34 -3.17 6.26
CA ALA A 232 -3.77 -4.16 7.23
C ALA A 232 -4.25 -5.44 6.56
N VAL A 233 -4.96 -5.35 5.43
CA VAL A 233 -5.38 -6.52 4.64
C VAL A 233 -4.16 -7.28 4.12
N ILE A 234 -3.17 -6.59 3.53
CA ILE A 234 -1.91 -7.22 3.10
C ILE A 234 -1.22 -7.93 4.26
N ALA A 235 -1.04 -7.25 5.39
CA ALA A 235 -0.37 -7.82 6.55
C ALA A 235 -1.14 -9.03 7.14
N LEU A 236 -2.46 -8.94 7.29
CA LEU A 236 -3.31 -10.01 7.82
C LEU A 236 -3.39 -11.25 6.92
N LEU A 237 -3.24 -11.10 5.60
CA LEU A 237 -3.21 -12.22 4.67
C LEU A 237 -1.82 -12.88 4.54
N LEU A 238 -0.76 -12.24 5.05
CA LEU A 238 0.63 -12.70 4.94
C LEU A 238 1.33 -12.99 6.28
N GLU A 239 0.76 -12.59 7.42
CA GLU A 239 1.40 -12.70 8.75
C GLU A 239 1.82 -14.12 9.16
N ALA A 240 1.16 -15.16 8.64
CA ALA A 240 1.46 -16.56 8.95
C ALA A 240 2.66 -17.13 8.17
N THR A 241 2.94 -16.60 6.97
CA THR A 241 3.92 -17.15 6.02
C THR A 241 5.07 -16.20 5.71
N ASN A 242 4.82 -14.89 5.74
CA ASN A 242 5.74 -13.83 5.38
C ASN A 242 5.65 -12.66 6.39
N PRO A 243 5.87 -12.91 7.70
CA PRO A 243 5.74 -11.89 8.74
C PRO A 243 6.73 -10.73 8.55
N HIS A 244 7.90 -10.97 7.93
CA HIS A 244 8.84 -9.89 7.62
C HIS A 244 8.22 -8.91 6.62
N ILE A 245 7.57 -9.39 5.56
CA ILE A 245 6.79 -8.55 4.64
C ILE A 245 5.63 -7.84 5.37
N ALA A 246 4.86 -8.57 6.19
CA ALA A 246 3.69 -8.04 6.89
C ALA A 246 4.02 -6.87 7.85
N GLU A 247 5.19 -6.90 8.51
CA GLU A 247 5.61 -5.86 9.46
C GLU A 247 6.49 -4.75 8.85
N ASN A 248 7.28 -5.05 7.80
CA ASN A 248 8.34 -4.15 7.31
C ASN A 248 8.02 -3.46 5.97
N MET A 249 6.84 -3.70 5.37
CA MET A 249 6.39 -2.99 4.18
C MET A 249 6.24 -1.48 4.42
N ASN A 250 6.73 -0.69 3.47
CA ASN A 250 6.72 0.77 3.48
C ASN A 250 5.70 1.26 2.45
N TYR A 251 4.60 1.86 2.92
CA TYR A 251 3.48 2.24 2.06
C TYR A 251 3.62 3.70 1.62
N VAL A 252 3.63 3.95 0.31
CA VAL A 252 3.53 5.31 -0.25
C VAL A 252 2.09 5.80 -0.03
N ALA A 253 1.92 6.70 0.93
CA ALA A 253 0.62 7.03 1.52
C ALA A 253 0.20 8.48 1.25
N GLY A 254 -1.08 8.65 0.91
CA GLY A 254 -1.70 9.93 0.62
C GLY A 254 -1.91 10.80 1.86
N ASP A 255 -2.10 12.10 1.62
CA ASP A 255 -2.27 13.14 2.63
C ASP A 255 -3.52 12.96 3.51
N ARG A 256 -4.61 12.39 2.97
CA ARG A 256 -5.86 12.15 3.70
C ARG A 256 -5.65 11.28 4.95
N VAL A 257 -4.98 10.14 4.82
CA VAL A 257 -4.84 9.16 5.91
C VAL A 257 -3.85 9.59 7.00
N VAL A 258 -3.03 10.61 6.74
CA VAL A 258 -2.10 11.22 7.72
C VAL A 258 -2.63 12.54 8.31
N THR A 259 -3.81 13.02 7.88
CA THR A 259 -4.45 14.26 8.38
C THR A 259 -5.81 14.04 9.04
N ASP A 260 -6.61 13.08 8.58
CA ASP A 260 -7.92 12.75 9.16
C ASP A 260 -7.79 12.07 10.54
N PRO A 261 -8.30 12.65 11.64
CA PRO A 261 -8.15 12.09 12.99
C PRO A 261 -8.70 10.66 13.14
N LEU A 262 -9.65 10.24 12.30
CA LEU A 262 -10.17 8.88 12.30
C LEU A 262 -9.21 7.89 11.61
N CYS A 263 -8.36 8.34 10.69
CA CYS A 263 -7.34 7.52 10.03
C CYS A 263 -6.01 7.49 10.80
N LYS A 264 -5.62 8.62 11.41
CA LYS A 264 -4.27 8.82 11.96
C LYS A 264 -3.80 7.74 12.95
N PRO A 265 -4.62 7.23 13.89
CA PRO A 265 -4.26 6.09 14.72
C PRO A 265 -3.88 4.83 13.93
N PHE A 266 -4.55 4.58 12.81
CA PHE A 266 -4.27 3.43 11.95
C PHE A 266 -2.98 3.64 11.15
N SER A 267 -2.78 4.85 10.61
CA SER A 267 -1.56 5.26 9.91
C SER A 267 -0.31 5.24 10.82
N ARG A 268 -0.45 5.57 12.12
CA ARG A 268 0.66 5.50 13.10
C ARG A 268 1.23 4.09 13.25
N GLY A 269 0.44 3.05 12.97
CA GLY A 269 0.81 1.64 13.04
C GLY A 269 1.48 1.06 11.78
N ARG A 270 1.83 1.86 10.78
CA ARG A 270 2.47 1.40 9.53
C ARG A 270 3.76 2.18 9.25
N ASN A 271 4.65 1.61 8.43
CA ASN A 271 5.77 2.36 7.88
C ASN A 271 5.28 3.10 6.63
N LEU A 272 5.42 4.43 6.58
CA LEU A 272 4.81 5.26 5.55
C LEU A 272 5.83 6.17 4.88
N LEU A 273 5.72 6.32 3.56
CA LEU A 273 6.36 7.38 2.79
C LEU A 273 5.27 8.40 2.42
N CYS A 274 5.18 9.47 3.20
CA CYS A 274 4.05 10.39 3.23
C CYS A 274 4.12 11.36 2.05
N VAL A 275 3.14 11.32 1.14
CA VAL A 275 3.12 12.16 -0.07
C VAL A 275 1.73 12.75 -0.34
N TYR A 276 1.69 14.00 -0.77
CA TYR A 276 0.48 14.60 -1.32
C TYR A 276 0.21 14.01 -2.71
N SER A 277 -1.00 13.48 -2.92
CA SER A 277 -1.37 12.88 -4.21
C SER A 277 -1.40 13.94 -5.33
N LYS A 278 -0.99 13.56 -6.55
CA LYS A 278 -1.13 14.42 -7.74
C LYS A 278 -2.58 14.89 -7.95
N LYS A 279 -3.57 14.05 -7.58
CA LYS A 279 -5.01 14.36 -7.65
C LYS A 279 -5.42 15.54 -6.76
N HIS A 280 -4.79 15.68 -5.59
CA HIS A 280 -5.12 16.67 -4.57
C HIS A 280 -4.07 17.79 -4.42
N MET A 281 -3.08 17.81 -5.31
CA MET A 281 -2.00 18.80 -5.31
C MET A 281 -2.55 20.24 -5.43
N ASN A 282 -3.50 20.45 -6.34
CA ASN A 282 -4.01 21.77 -6.73
C ASN A 282 -5.41 22.10 -6.15
N ASP A 283 -5.95 21.28 -5.24
CA ASP A 283 -7.27 21.54 -4.61
C ASP A 283 -7.29 22.83 -3.78
N ASP A 284 -6.12 23.23 -3.27
CA ASP A 284 -5.86 24.50 -2.61
C ASP A 284 -4.58 25.09 -3.26
N PRO A 285 -4.67 26.20 -4.02
CA PRO A 285 -3.53 26.84 -4.66
C PRO A 285 -2.45 27.36 -3.72
N GLU A 286 -2.79 27.81 -2.51
CA GLU A 286 -1.83 28.38 -1.55
C GLU A 286 -0.93 27.28 -0.96
N LEU A 287 -1.48 26.07 -0.80
CA LEU A 287 -0.75 24.91 -0.29
C LEU A 287 0.13 24.22 -1.34
N VAL A 288 0.01 24.50 -2.63
CA VAL A 288 0.73 23.79 -3.72
C VAL A 288 2.25 23.73 -3.50
N GLU A 289 2.89 24.84 -3.16
CA GLU A 289 4.35 24.89 -2.95
C GLU A 289 4.77 24.13 -1.68
N MET A 290 3.98 24.22 -0.61
CA MET A 290 4.19 23.42 0.61
C MET A 290 4.10 21.91 0.30
N LYS A 291 3.04 21.50 -0.42
CA LYS A 291 2.82 20.10 -0.83
C LYS A 291 3.98 19.57 -1.70
N ARG A 292 4.43 20.34 -2.71
CA ARG A 292 5.59 20.02 -3.55
C ARG A 292 6.88 19.89 -2.74
N ARG A 293 7.13 20.81 -1.81
CA ARG A 293 8.30 20.81 -0.94
C ARG A 293 8.30 19.63 0.03
N SER A 294 7.13 19.21 0.51
CA SER A 294 6.97 17.99 1.32
C SER A 294 7.29 16.73 0.50
N ASN A 295 6.67 16.55 -0.67
CA ASN A 295 6.95 15.42 -1.56
C ASN A 295 8.44 15.35 -1.95
N THR A 296 9.10 16.49 -2.14
CA THR A 296 10.54 16.58 -2.42
C THR A 296 11.41 16.07 -1.26
N LYS A 297 10.94 16.15 -0.01
CA LYS A 297 11.60 15.50 1.14
C LYS A 297 11.32 14.00 1.13
N SER A 298 10.07 13.57 0.99
CA SER A 298 9.69 12.15 1.03
C SER A 298 10.37 11.32 -0.07
N LEU A 299 10.56 11.90 -1.27
CA LEU A 299 11.33 11.27 -2.35
C LEU A 299 12.84 11.17 -2.04
N LYS A 300 13.41 12.11 -1.26
CA LYS A 300 14.80 12.01 -0.80
C LYS A 300 14.97 10.93 0.27
N GLU A 301 14.03 10.82 1.21
CA GLU A 301 14.01 9.72 2.18
C GLU A 301 13.85 8.36 1.47
N MET A 302 12.93 8.26 0.50
CA MET A 302 12.76 7.05 -0.32
C MET A 302 14.06 6.66 -1.05
N ALA A 303 14.73 7.61 -1.69
CA ALA A 303 16.01 7.37 -2.35
C ALA A 303 17.13 6.96 -1.38
N LEU A 304 17.15 7.53 -0.16
CA LEU A 304 18.09 7.17 0.89
C LEU A 304 17.83 5.75 1.44
N LEU A 305 16.56 5.38 1.61
CA LEU A 305 16.16 4.04 2.03
C LEU A 305 16.56 2.97 1.00
N LEU A 306 16.27 3.20 -0.28
CA LEU A 306 16.62 2.27 -1.38
C LEU A 306 18.13 2.05 -1.50
N ARG A 307 18.94 3.11 -1.32
CA ARG A 307 20.41 3.02 -1.24
C ARG A 307 20.92 2.18 -0.07
N GLY A 308 20.11 1.99 0.97
CA GLY A 308 20.42 1.12 2.11
C GLY A 308 20.15 -0.37 1.87
N GLY A 309 19.53 -0.74 0.75
CA GLY A 309 19.11 -2.12 0.45
C GLY A 309 18.08 -2.68 1.42
N SER A 310 17.59 -3.90 1.19
CA SER A 310 16.56 -4.58 2.01
C SER A 310 15.36 -3.66 2.33
N LYS A 311 14.72 -3.10 1.29
CA LYS A 311 13.48 -2.32 1.42
C LYS A 311 12.39 -2.90 0.53
N ILE A 312 11.22 -3.09 1.11
CA ILE A 312 10.00 -3.42 0.40
C ILE A 312 9.03 -2.24 0.47
N ILE A 313 8.65 -1.71 -0.69
CA ILE A 313 7.84 -0.51 -0.87
C ILE A 313 6.57 -0.88 -1.64
N TRP A 314 5.41 -0.49 -1.12
CA TRP A 314 4.13 -0.58 -1.82
C TRP A 314 3.71 0.80 -2.32
N ILE A 315 3.21 0.85 -3.56
CA ILE A 315 2.69 2.07 -4.17
C ILE A 315 1.52 1.75 -5.10
N ALA A 316 0.50 2.61 -5.08
CA ALA A 316 -0.58 2.61 -6.06
C ALA A 316 -0.41 3.79 -7.05
N PRO A 317 0.09 3.57 -8.28
CA PRO A 317 0.33 4.65 -9.24
C PRO A 317 -0.95 5.33 -9.74
N SER A 318 -2.12 4.76 -9.48
CA SER A 318 -3.41 5.43 -9.68
C SER A 318 -3.60 6.65 -8.76
N GLY A 319 -2.79 6.80 -7.71
CA GLY A 319 -2.80 7.95 -6.80
C GLY A 319 -4.05 8.07 -5.92
N GLY A 320 -4.84 7.01 -5.79
CA GLY A 320 -6.03 6.95 -4.93
C GLY A 320 -6.84 5.67 -5.14
N ARG A 321 -7.74 5.37 -4.19
CA ARG A 321 -8.60 4.18 -4.20
C ARG A 321 -9.38 4.02 -5.52
N ASP A 322 -9.60 2.77 -5.93
CA ASP A 322 -10.46 2.33 -7.03
C ASP A 322 -11.90 2.86 -6.86
N ARG A 323 -12.73 2.74 -7.90
CA ARG A 323 -14.16 3.09 -7.86
C ARG A 323 -14.98 2.12 -8.71
N PRO A 324 -16.27 1.93 -8.40
CA PRO A 324 -17.17 1.23 -9.30
C PRO A 324 -17.46 2.11 -10.52
N ASP A 325 -17.46 1.51 -11.71
CA ASP A 325 -17.90 2.18 -12.93
C ASP A 325 -19.34 2.75 -12.75
N PRO A 326 -19.62 4.02 -13.11
CA PRO A 326 -20.91 4.64 -12.84
C PRO A 326 -22.12 3.94 -13.49
N ALA A 327 -21.95 3.30 -14.65
CA ALA A 327 -23.05 2.71 -15.43
C ALA A 327 -23.29 1.23 -15.08
N THR A 328 -22.23 0.44 -14.99
CA THR A 328 -22.27 -1.01 -14.73
C THR A 328 -22.15 -1.37 -13.26
N ARG A 329 -21.74 -0.41 -12.40
CA ARG A 329 -21.46 -0.57 -10.97
C ARG A 329 -20.34 -1.58 -10.65
N GLN A 330 -19.57 -2.02 -11.64
CA GLN A 330 -18.48 -2.98 -11.45
C GLN A 330 -17.20 -2.31 -10.97
N TRP A 331 -16.51 -2.96 -10.02
CA TRP A 331 -15.18 -2.56 -9.58
C TRP A 331 -14.07 -3.24 -10.39
N SER A 332 -13.02 -2.46 -10.65
CA SER A 332 -11.77 -2.82 -11.33
C SER A 332 -10.64 -1.88 -10.86
N PRO A 333 -9.36 -2.27 -10.99
CA PRO A 333 -8.21 -1.39 -10.80
C PRO A 333 -8.37 -0.04 -11.52
N ALA A 334 -8.04 1.05 -10.84
CA ALA A 334 -7.97 2.38 -11.46
C ALA A 334 -6.69 2.53 -12.31
N PRO A 335 -6.74 3.19 -13.48
CA PRO A 335 -5.57 3.39 -14.35
C PRO A 335 -4.36 4.01 -13.64
N PHE A 336 -3.17 3.53 -14.01
CA PHE A 336 -1.89 3.96 -13.45
C PHE A 336 -1.35 5.22 -14.12
N ASP A 337 -0.83 6.19 -13.34
CA ASP A 337 0.00 7.26 -13.89
C ASP A 337 1.38 6.72 -14.25
N ALA A 338 1.65 6.64 -15.56
CA ALA A 338 2.93 6.19 -16.11
C ALA A 338 4.13 6.97 -15.57
N SER A 339 3.95 8.26 -15.22
CA SER A 339 5.02 9.07 -14.64
C SER A 339 5.35 8.66 -13.21
N SER A 340 4.41 8.08 -12.46
CA SER A 340 4.64 7.57 -11.11
C SER A 340 5.27 6.18 -11.13
N VAL A 341 4.87 5.31 -12.07
CA VAL A 341 5.55 4.03 -12.33
C VAL A 341 7.01 4.26 -12.73
N ASP A 342 7.26 5.16 -13.68
CA ASP A 342 8.60 5.47 -14.19
C ASP A 342 9.49 6.12 -13.13
N ASN A 343 8.95 7.02 -12.30
CA ASN A 343 9.70 7.59 -11.17
C ASN A 343 10.17 6.50 -10.19
N MET A 344 9.31 5.51 -9.88
CA MET A 344 9.68 4.40 -9.00
C MET A 344 10.74 3.49 -9.64
N ARG A 345 10.57 3.14 -10.92
CA ARG A 345 11.56 2.38 -11.70
C ARG A 345 12.94 3.06 -11.65
N ARG A 346 13.01 4.35 -12.02
CA ARG A 346 14.26 5.14 -11.99
C ARG A 346 14.88 5.18 -10.59
N LEU A 347 14.07 5.33 -9.53
CA LEU A 347 14.56 5.36 -8.15
C LEU A 347 15.19 4.03 -7.70
N VAL A 348 14.68 2.89 -8.19
CA VAL A 348 15.27 1.56 -7.94
C VAL A 348 16.58 1.41 -8.72
N GLU A 349 16.59 1.70 -10.02
CA GLU A 349 17.79 1.63 -10.87
C GLU A 349 18.95 2.48 -10.33
N HIS A 350 18.64 3.70 -9.88
CA HIS A 350 19.62 4.67 -9.38
C HIS A 350 19.88 4.53 -7.87
N ALA A 351 19.42 3.44 -7.23
CA ALA A 351 19.72 3.11 -5.84
C ALA A 351 21.16 2.61 -5.65
N GLY A 352 21.78 2.04 -6.70
CA GLY A 352 23.09 1.36 -6.59
C GLY A 352 23.03 0.00 -5.88
N VAL A 353 21.83 -0.53 -5.68
CA VAL A 353 21.53 -1.83 -5.07
C VAL A 353 20.52 -2.54 -5.99
N PRO A 354 20.63 -3.85 -6.26
CA PRO A 354 19.66 -4.56 -7.09
C PRO A 354 18.23 -4.38 -6.57
N GLY A 355 17.25 -4.33 -7.47
CA GLY A 355 15.87 -4.24 -7.05
C GLY A 355 14.87 -4.58 -8.15
N HIS A 356 13.71 -5.01 -7.68
CA HIS A 356 12.72 -5.78 -8.42
C HIS A 356 11.37 -5.06 -8.43
N VAL A 357 10.61 -5.16 -9.52
CA VAL A 357 9.32 -4.47 -9.67
C VAL A 357 8.23 -5.46 -10.04
N TYR A 358 7.40 -5.82 -9.05
CA TYR A 358 6.36 -6.83 -9.20
C TYR A 358 4.95 -6.18 -9.25
N PRO A 359 4.08 -6.61 -10.17
CA PRO A 359 2.66 -6.22 -10.20
C PRO A 359 1.86 -6.98 -9.13
N LEU A 360 1.20 -6.25 -8.24
CA LEU A 360 0.38 -6.77 -7.13
C LEU A 360 -1.09 -6.36 -7.29
N ALA A 361 -2.02 -7.30 -7.04
CA ALA A 361 -3.45 -7.03 -7.05
C ALA A 361 -4.07 -7.19 -5.64
N LEU A 362 -4.97 -6.28 -5.31
CA LEU A 362 -5.78 -6.26 -4.09
C LEU A 362 -7.26 -6.30 -4.44
N LEU A 363 -8.01 -7.17 -3.76
CA LEU A 363 -9.47 -7.17 -3.73
C LEU A 363 -9.95 -7.12 -2.29
N CYS A 364 -10.43 -5.97 -1.86
CA CYS A 364 -10.91 -5.74 -0.49
C CYS A 364 -11.90 -4.59 -0.34
N TYR A 365 -12.36 -3.97 -1.45
CA TYR A 365 -13.24 -2.81 -1.40
C TYR A 365 -14.50 -3.03 -0.54
N ASP A 366 -15.04 -4.26 -0.47
CA ASP A 366 -16.24 -4.56 0.32
C ASP A 366 -16.06 -4.30 1.83
N ILE A 367 -14.86 -4.46 2.39
CA ILE A 367 -14.61 -4.27 3.83
C ILE A 367 -14.76 -2.81 4.24
N MET A 368 -14.25 -1.86 3.44
CA MET A 368 -14.27 -0.44 3.75
C MET A 368 -14.27 0.39 2.45
N PRO A 369 -15.39 0.38 1.70
CA PRO A 369 -15.42 0.95 0.37
C PRO A 369 -15.30 2.48 0.42
N PRO A 370 -14.58 3.10 -0.54
CA PRO A 370 -14.63 4.54 -0.71
C PRO A 370 -16.03 5.01 -1.12
N PRO A 371 -16.40 6.28 -0.84
CA PRO A 371 -17.60 6.89 -1.38
C PRO A 371 -17.62 6.81 -2.92
N ALA A 372 -18.81 6.78 -3.51
CA ALA A 372 -18.98 6.63 -4.96
C ALA A 372 -18.38 7.79 -5.79
N GLN A 373 -18.12 8.94 -5.15
CA GLN A 373 -17.41 10.09 -5.73
C GLN A 373 -16.13 10.37 -4.91
N VAL A 374 -15.33 11.34 -5.34
CA VAL A 374 -14.16 11.81 -4.57
C VAL A 374 -14.60 13.00 -3.73
N GLU A 375 -14.70 12.81 -2.41
CA GLU A 375 -15.02 13.88 -1.47
C GLU A 375 -13.77 14.76 -1.23
N LYS A 376 -13.94 16.08 -1.33
CA LYS A 376 -12.84 17.05 -1.14
C LYS A 376 -12.50 17.32 0.32
N GLU A 377 -13.43 17.05 1.23
CA GLU A 377 -13.29 17.36 2.65
C GLU A 377 -12.77 16.15 3.46
N ILE A 378 -12.15 16.45 4.60
CA ILE A 378 -11.70 15.47 5.59
C ILE A 378 -12.92 14.98 6.39
N GLY A 379 -12.95 13.70 6.81
CA GLY A 379 -14.13 13.11 7.46
C GLY A 379 -15.08 12.33 6.54
N GLU A 380 -14.59 11.71 5.45
CA GLU A 380 -15.34 10.79 4.58
C GLU A 380 -16.18 9.79 5.39
N ARG A 381 -17.43 9.58 4.98
CA ARG A 381 -18.32 8.61 5.64
C ARG A 381 -17.78 7.19 5.44
N ARG A 382 -17.33 6.58 6.53
CA ARG A 382 -16.83 5.20 6.54
C ARG A 382 -18.00 4.24 6.63
N VAL A 383 -18.17 3.43 5.60
CA VAL A 383 -19.00 2.22 5.64
C VAL A 383 -18.04 1.04 5.86
N ILE A 384 -18.41 0.12 6.74
CA ILE A 384 -17.64 -1.08 7.04
C ILE A 384 -18.53 -2.32 6.90
N SER A 385 -18.00 -3.39 6.31
CA SER A 385 -18.65 -4.71 6.26
C SER A 385 -17.67 -5.86 6.59
N PHE A 386 -18.21 -7.06 6.78
CA PHE A 386 -17.44 -8.30 6.88
C PHE A 386 -17.44 -9.00 5.53
N HIS A 387 -16.26 -9.25 4.94
CA HIS A 387 -16.15 -9.83 3.60
C HIS A 387 -14.82 -10.56 3.34
N GLY A 388 -14.82 -11.47 2.37
CA GLY A 388 -13.61 -12.12 1.87
C GLY A 388 -12.72 -11.17 1.07
N THR A 389 -11.41 -11.40 1.11
CA THR A 389 -10.37 -10.52 0.56
C THR A 389 -9.29 -11.25 -0.22
N GLY A 390 -8.70 -10.59 -1.21
CA GLY A 390 -7.65 -11.13 -2.05
C GLY A 390 -6.40 -10.28 -2.03
N VAL A 391 -5.24 -10.92 -1.93
CA VAL A 391 -3.96 -10.36 -2.38
C VAL A 391 -3.33 -11.33 -3.36
N SER A 392 -2.73 -10.84 -4.44
CA SER A 392 -2.02 -11.66 -5.42
C SER A 392 -0.81 -10.88 -5.90
N VAL A 393 0.27 -11.60 -6.22
CA VAL A 393 1.40 -11.03 -6.95
C VAL A 393 1.75 -11.91 -8.15
N ALA A 394 2.32 -11.35 -9.20
CA ALA A 394 2.84 -12.10 -10.35
C ALA A 394 4.33 -11.76 -10.56
N PRO A 395 5.07 -12.51 -11.39
CA PRO A 395 6.50 -12.27 -11.61
C PRO A 395 6.82 -10.83 -12.02
N GLU A 396 8.06 -10.41 -11.75
CA GLU A 396 8.51 -9.08 -12.14
C GLU A 396 8.48 -8.87 -13.65
N ILE A 397 8.30 -7.62 -14.08
CA ILE A 397 8.29 -7.25 -15.50
C ILE A 397 9.61 -6.54 -15.82
N SER A 398 10.35 -7.05 -16.78
CA SER A 398 11.60 -6.43 -17.23
C SER A 398 11.31 -5.16 -18.03
N PHE A 399 11.83 -4.02 -17.56
CA PHE A 399 11.81 -2.79 -18.36
C PHE A 399 12.74 -2.91 -19.58
N ASP A 400 13.90 -3.53 -19.43
CA ASP A 400 14.90 -3.66 -20.50
C ASP A 400 14.39 -4.48 -21.69
N GLU A 401 13.56 -5.52 -21.45
CA GLU A 401 12.91 -6.28 -22.52
C GLU A 401 11.91 -5.43 -23.30
N ILE A 402 11.11 -4.62 -22.62
CA ILE A 402 10.12 -3.72 -23.24
C ILE A 402 10.81 -2.56 -23.98
N TYR A 403 11.88 -2.01 -23.40
CA TYR A 403 12.71 -0.97 -24.02
C TYR A 403 13.46 -1.50 -25.25
N THR A 404 14.01 -2.70 -25.20
CA THR A 404 14.65 -3.35 -26.37
C THR A 404 13.65 -3.59 -27.52
N ALA A 405 12.35 -3.70 -27.21
CA ALA A 405 11.27 -3.82 -28.19
C ALA A 405 10.63 -2.47 -28.59
N ARG A 406 11.11 -1.32 -28.09
CA ARG A 406 10.56 0.03 -28.32
C ARG A 406 11.68 1.07 -28.40
N GLU A 407 12.05 1.46 -29.62
CA GLU A 407 13.15 2.41 -29.86
C GLU A 407 12.91 3.81 -29.27
N ASP A 408 11.67 4.18 -28.93
CA ASP A 408 11.33 5.42 -28.23
C ASP A 408 11.15 5.23 -26.71
N PRO A 409 11.83 6.02 -25.85
CA PRO A 409 11.70 5.93 -24.39
C PRO A 409 10.31 6.28 -23.81
N GLU A 410 9.50 7.11 -24.47
CA GLU A 410 8.16 7.48 -23.99
C GLU A 410 7.16 6.36 -24.29
N GLU A 411 7.24 5.75 -25.49
CA GLU A 411 6.52 4.50 -25.81
C GLU A 411 6.90 3.36 -24.87
N ALA A 412 8.20 3.15 -24.60
CA ALA A 412 8.66 2.12 -23.67
C ALA A 412 8.09 2.33 -22.25
N LYS A 413 8.06 3.58 -21.78
CA LYS A 413 7.47 3.96 -20.47
C LYS A 413 5.97 3.65 -20.40
N VAL A 414 5.22 3.97 -21.45
CA VAL A 414 3.78 3.68 -21.54
C VAL A 414 3.53 2.17 -21.63
N ALA A 415 4.29 1.45 -22.46
CA ALA A 415 4.19 -0.01 -22.61
C ALA A 415 4.49 -0.76 -21.29
N TYR A 416 5.52 -0.34 -20.56
CA TYR A 416 5.85 -0.90 -19.25
C TYR A 416 4.76 -0.65 -18.20
N THR A 417 4.19 0.57 -18.19
CA THR A 417 3.05 0.91 -17.33
C THR A 417 1.83 0.05 -17.65
N GLN A 418 1.54 -0.16 -18.94
CA GLN A 418 0.43 -0.98 -19.40
C GLN A 418 0.63 -2.46 -19.03
N ALA A 419 1.82 -3.03 -19.22
CA ALA A 419 2.12 -4.41 -18.88
C ALA A 419 1.94 -4.71 -17.37
N LEU A 420 2.38 -3.78 -16.50
CA LEU A 420 2.14 -3.86 -15.06
C LEU A 420 0.63 -3.78 -14.74
N TYR A 421 -0.09 -2.84 -15.35
CA TYR A 421 -1.52 -2.66 -15.16
C TYR A 421 -2.36 -3.86 -15.65
N ASP A 422 -2.00 -4.45 -16.79
CA ASP A 422 -2.68 -5.64 -17.36
C ASP A 422 -2.46 -6.87 -16.47
N SER A 423 -1.25 -7.06 -15.94
CA SER A 423 -0.96 -8.10 -14.95
C SER A 423 -1.78 -7.93 -13.67
N VAL A 424 -1.85 -6.71 -13.12
CA VAL A 424 -2.71 -6.40 -11.96
C VAL A 424 -4.18 -6.68 -12.27
N ASN A 425 -4.67 -6.37 -13.48
CA ASN A 425 -6.04 -6.68 -13.90
C ASN A 425 -6.29 -8.19 -14.07
N GLN A 426 -5.35 -8.96 -14.62
CA GLN A 426 -5.46 -10.40 -14.74
C GLN A 426 -5.60 -11.05 -13.35
N GLN A 427 -4.70 -10.69 -12.43
CA GLN A 427 -4.70 -11.15 -11.05
C GLN A 427 -5.98 -10.75 -10.30
N TYR A 428 -6.40 -9.48 -10.42
CA TYR A 428 -7.62 -8.97 -9.80
C TYR A 428 -8.87 -9.75 -10.25
N ASN A 429 -8.96 -10.07 -11.55
CA ASN A 429 -10.10 -10.84 -12.08
C ASN A 429 -10.11 -12.29 -11.60
N VAL A 430 -8.94 -12.90 -11.32
CA VAL A 430 -8.86 -14.22 -10.65
C VAL A 430 -9.36 -14.14 -9.20
N LEU A 431 -8.90 -13.14 -8.43
CA LEU A 431 -9.40 -12.90 -7.06
C LEU A 431 -10.92 -12.65 -7.04
N LYS A 432 -11.44 -11.85 -7.99
CA LYS A 432 -12.87 -11.56 -8.19
C LYS A 432 -13.67 -12.82 -8.54
N SER A 433 -13.10 -13.73 -9.34
CA SER A 433 -13.70 -15.02 -9.67
C SER A 433 -13.71 -15.99 -8.49
N ALA A 434 -12.68 -15.95 -7.63
CA ALA A 434 -12.61 -16.75 -6.41
C ALA A 434 -13.65 -16.30 -5.37
N ILE A 435 -13.69 -14.99 -5.10
CA ILE A 435 -14.43 -14.38 -3.99
C ILE A 435 -15.88 -14.09 -4.40
N HIS A 436 -16.12 -13.09 -5.25
CA HIS A 436 -17.47 -12.73 -5.69
C HIS A 436 -18.10 -13.79 -6.60
N GLY A 437 -17.28 -14.44 -7.44
CA GLY A 437 -17.68 -15.58 -8.26
C GLY A 437 -17.83 -16.90 -7.50
N LYS A 438 -17.45 -16.94 -6.21
CA LYS A 438 -17.57 -18.10 -5.29
C LYS A 438 -16.92 -19.40 -5.77
N ARG A 439 -15.93 -19.32 -6.67
CA ARG A 439 -15.16 -20.49 -7.15
C ARG A 439 -14.00 -20.87 -6.22
N GLY A 440 -13.64 -19.99 -5.29
CA GLY A 440 -12.49 -20.18 -4.39
C GLY A 440 -11.22 -20.58 -5.14
N LEU A 441 -10.56 -21.64 -4.68
CA LEU A 441 -9.33 -22.16 -5.28
C LEU A 441 -9.49 -22.58 -6.76
N GLU A 442 -10.68 -22.97 -7.20
CA GLU A 442 -10.95 -23.34 -8.60
C GLU A 442 -10.86 -22.15 -9.55
N ALA A 443 -10.85 -20.90 -9.05
CA ALA A 443 -10.59 -19.72 -9.88
C ALA A 443 -9.15 -19.64 -10.40
N SER A 444 -8.22 -20.42 -9.84
CA SER A 444 -6.81 -20.43 -10.22
C SER A 444 -6.60 -20.66 -11.72
N ILE A 445 -5.57 -20.01 -12.27
CA ILE A 445 -5.12 -20.15 -13.66
C ILE A 445 -3.60 -20.39 -13.68
N PRO A 446 -2.98 -20.81 -14.80
CA PRO A 446 -1.53 -21.08 -14.84
C PRO A 446 -0.62 -19.91 -14.43
N ALA A 447 -1.11 -18.67 -14.49
CA ALA A 447 -0.39 -17.47 -14.04
C ALA A 447 -0.71 -17.03 -12.59
N VAL A 448 -1.75 -17.60 -11.96
CA VAL A 448 -2.24 -17.22 -10.63
C VAL A 448 -2.76 -18.46 -9.91
N SER A 449 -1.91 -19.07 -9.07
CA SER A 449 -2.27 -20.16 -8.18
C SER A 449 -2.76 -19.60 -6.85
N LEU A 450 -4.02 -19.87 -6.48
CA LEU A 450 -4.60 -19.41 -5.22
C LEU A 450 -4.32 -20.37 -4.06
N SER A 451 -4.27 -19.80 -2.86
CA SER A 451 -4.01 -20.50 -1.60
C SER A 451 -4.73 -19.81 -0.43
N GLN A 452 -4.84 -20.48 0.72
CA GLN A 452 -5.38 -19.94 1.97
C GLN A 452 -4.43 -20.27 3.13
N PRO A 453 -3.30 -19.55 3.28
CA PRO A 453 -2.16 -19.92 4.14
C PRO A 453 -2.41 -19.87 5.68
N TRP A 454 -3.66 -19.94 6.12
CA TRP A 454 -4.11 -19.82 7.51
C TRP A 454 -5.20 -20.85 7.89
N LEU A 455 -5.50 -21.81 7.01
CA LEU A 455 -6.49 -22.89 7.20
C LEU A 455 -5.81 -24.26 7.38
#